data_AF-A0ABD3EUG3-F1
#
_entry.id   AF-A0ABD3EUG3-F1
#
_cell.length_a   1.000
_cell.length_b   1.000
_cell.length_c   1.000
_cell.angle_alpha   90.00
_cell.angle_beta   90.00
_cell.angle_gamma   90.00
#
_symmetry.space_group_name_H-M   'P 1'
#
loop_
_entity.id
_entity.type
_entity.pdbx_description
1 polymer ?
#
loop_
_entity_poly.entity_id
_entity_poly.type
_entity_poly.pdbx_seq_one_letter_code
_entity_poly.pdbx_strand_id
1 'polypeptide(L)'
;MEVPEIILQILSLREYMAQGLDASLLYCYASLMAINAFVTFYHIQFRWNEAALRHILKDSILDAAFAVFFPALILLYSLFVFQDDLKAVKIRQQFFPPRVFERKARNLINAKEMNLFSTDFESLLVRSAWDVFLKLSFSLLACFRWNKITLLLLQREHKRPAKHTAKPEVNCKTVAPADYSPGIERLKPLRSQLRTIVGSCFLVYGVGCLVYTALAVRGSQAACSTFPSCVQFASQWTPNGPNDACECLAYVDRDLAPADSENRSDVTDILARLAAVGKLQTVQLVNRRINGSLPEELQTCQSLRNLVLIHTGVQVFPAWTATSFAKLEYLHIEGESTDANLVELPSDLFASMASLHTIHVSFHANLPNLPSLTGLKTLESVYFGYIDGIKEIPSTGDLPEIQVLALEALPLVRWLPDVAQYQSTLEMIFLQDVPVCCSGFLSEGNCNTTFPTCCENDPSTSSSGSGSGSGSDSSHDPLPRNCLEIPGESNFLPSNATISLLHKFAANISNFCDAAQATCPSTLMSTKMLQENVCQGVLYRACSSESKGVGICFNEDMGPVECKYSRKIIEMRKAEIAAGCHCDKVEEQWLGCTG
;
A
#
# COMPACT_ATOMS: atom_id res chain seq x y z
N MET A 1 -11.59 15.98 -33.32
CA MET A 1 -11.29 16.56 -32.00
C MET A 1 -12.16 17.79 -31.70
N GLU A 2 -13.03 17.66 -30.71
CA GLU A 2 -13.92 18.73 -30.22
C GLU A 2 -13.32 19.41 -28.98
N VAL A 3 -13.71 20.66 -28.69
CA VAL A 3 -13.19 21.42 -27.52
C VAL A 3 -13.33 20.65 -26.19
N PRO A 4 -14.45 19.95 -25.90
CA PRO A 4 -14.58 19.16 -24.68
C PRO A 4 -13.54 18.04 -24.56
N GLU A 5 -13.15 17.42 -25.67
CA GLU A 5 -12.18 16.32 -25.71
C GLU A 5 -10.78 16.81 -25.33
N ILE A 6 -10.40 18.00 -25.82
CA ILE A 6 -9.14 18.67 -25.47
C ILE A 6 -9.10 18.97 -23.98
N ILE A 7 -10.19 19.53 -23.45
CA ILE A 7 -10.29 19.87 -22.02
C ILE A 7 -10.14 18.61 -21.17
N LEU A 8 -10.85 17.53 -21.52
CA LEU A 8 -10.76 16.25 -20.80
C LEU A 8 -9.36 15.65 -20.85
N GLN A 9 -8.67 15.69 -21.99
CA GLN A 9 -7.29 15.21 -22.11
C GLN A 9 -6.32 16.02 -21.26
N ILE A 10 -6.45 17.36 -21.26
CA ILE A 10 -5.61 18.24 -20.43
C ILE A 10 -5.87 17.98 -18.94
N LEU A 11 -7.14 17.87 -18.53
CA LEU A 11 -7.50 17.61 -17.13
C LEU A 11 -6.97 16.25 -16.68
N SER A 12 -7.08 15.22 -17.51
CA SER A 12 -6.56 13.88 -17.21
C SER A 12 -5.04 13.87 -17.11
N LEU A 13 -4.32 14.53 -18.02
CA LEU A 13 -2.87 14.65 -17.94
C LEU A 13 -2.43 15.35 -16.65
N ARG A 14 -3.12 16.43 -16.26
CA ARG A 14 -2.85 17.15 -15.01
C ARG A 14 -3.12 16.30 -13.79
N GLU A 15 -4.18 15.50 -13.81
CA GLU A 15 -4.52 14.58 -12.74
C GLU A 15 -3.44 13.51 -12.57
N TYR A 16 -3.02 12.84 -13.66
CA TYR A 16 -1.94 11.85 -13.61
C TYR A 16 -0.61 12.44 -13.13
N MET A 17 -0.31 13.67 -13.55
CA MET A 17 0.84 14.42 -13.05
C MET A 17 0.76 14.69 -11.55
N ALA A 18 -0.39 15.12 -11.05
CA ALA A 18 -0.61 15.40 -9.63
C ALA A 18 -0.60 14.14 -8.76
N GLN A 19 -1.05 13.01 -9.30
CA GLN A 19 -1.00 11.70 -8.65
C GLN A 19 0.43 11.12 -8.61
N GLY A 20 1.37 11.65 -9.39
CA GLY A 20 2.75 11.17 -9.42
C GLY A 20 2.92 9.86 -10.19
N LEU A 21 2.19 9.71 -11.31
CA LEU A 21 2.38 8.60 -12.24
C LEU A 21 3.83 8.57 -12.80
N ASP A 22 4.33 7.39 -13.17
CA ASP A 22 5.69 7.27 -13.73
C ASP A 22 5.87 8.15 -14.97
N ALA A 23 7.07 8.73 -15.12
CA ALA A 23 7.39 9.63 -16.22
C ALA A 23 7.15 8.98 -17.60
N SER A 24 7.40 7.67 -17.73
CA SER A 24 7.18 6.92 -18.97
C SER A 24 5.71 6.92 -19.39
N LEU A 25 4.80 6.74 -18.43
CA LEU A 25 3.35 6.77 -18.64
C LEU A 25 2.87 8.18 -18.99
N LEU A 26 3.42 9.21 -18.32
CA LEU A 26 3.13 10.61 -18.64
C LEU A 26 3.55 10.98 -20.06
N TYR A 27 4.74 10.56 -20.50
CA TYR A 27 5.21 10.76 -21.87
C TYR A 27 4.36 9.99 -22.89
N CYS A 28 3.91 8.77 -22.55
CA CYS A 28 3.01 8.00 -23.39
C CYS A 28 1.66 8.72 -23.57
N TYR A 29 1.05 9.20 -22.49
CA TYR A 29 -0.20 9.95 -22.54
C TYR A 29 -0.06 11.25 -23.36
N ALA A 30 1.00 12.02 -23.11
CA ALA A 30 1.29 13.24 -23.87
C ALA A 30 1.53 12.94 -25.36
N SER A 31 2.16 11.81 -25.69
CA SER A 31 2.35 11.36 -27.07
C SER A 31 1.02 11.00 -27.73
N LEU A 32 0.10 10.34 -27.02
CA LEU A 32 -1.26 10.08 -27.52
C LEU A 32 -2.00 11.39 -27.81
N MET A 33 -1.90 12.39 -26.93
CA MET A 33 -2.48 13.73 -27.15
C MET A 33 -1.88 14.40 -28.40
N ALA A 34 -0.56 14.33 -28.57
CA ALA A 34 0.13 14.88 -29.73
C ALA A 34 -0.26 14.16 -31.04
N ILE A 35 -0.43 12.84 -31.01
CA ILE A 35 -0.91 12.05 -32.15
C ILE A 35 -2.34 12.47 -32.53
N ASN A 36 -3.24 12.62 -31.54
CA ASN A 36 -4.61 13.08 -31.80
C ASN A 36 -4.63 14.47 -32.45
N ALA A 37 -3.81 15.39 -31.92
CA ALA A 37 -3.65 16.72 -32.47
C ALA A 37 -3.07 16.69 -33.91
N PHE A 38 -2.10 15.83 -34.18
CA PHE A 38 -1.51 15.66 -35.50
C PHE A 38 -2.49 15.06 -36.52
N VAL A 39 -3.29 14.05 -36.12
CA VAL A 39 -4.34 13.46 -36.97
C VAL A 39 -5.37 14.54 -37.34
N THR A 40 -5.74 15.38 -36.38
CA THR A 40 -6.65 16.53 -36.59
C THR A 40 -6.03 17.56 -37.55
N PHE A 41 -4.76 17.94 -37.34
CA PHE A 41 -4.02 18.83 -38.23
C PHE A 41 -3.97 18.29 -39.66
N TYR A 42 -3.52 17.05 -39.84
CA TYR A 42 -3.37 16.41 -41.14
C TYR A 42 -4.69 16.39 -41.91
N HIS A 43 -5.79 16.11 -41.20
CA HIS A 43 -7.11 16.16 -41.80
C HIS A 43 -7.47 17.56 -42.30
N ILE A 44 -7.32 18.58 -41.45
CA ILE A 44 -7.67 19.97 -41.79
C ILE A 44 -6.86 20.48 -42.99
N GLN A 45 -5.58 20.12 -43.08
CA GLN A 45 -4.69 20.57 -44.16
C GLN A 45 -4.88 19.80 -45.48
N PHE A 46 -4.94 18.47 -45.42
CA PHE A 46 -4.79 17.63 -46.62
C PHE A 46 -6.05 16.88 -47.04
N ARG A 47 -6.99 16.63 -46.12
CA ARG A 47 -8.12 15.71 -46.37
C ARG A 47 -9.50 16.29 -46.02
N TRP A 48 -9.69 17.60 -46.09
CA TRP A 48 -10.96 18.27 -45.74
C TRP A 48 -12.23 17.72 -46.45
N ASN A 49 -12.08 17.10 -47.63
CA ASN A 49 -13.18 16.52 -48.41
C ASN A 49 -13.42 15.02 -48.13
N GLU A 50 -12.77 14.43 -47.13
CA GLU A 50 -12.94 13.01 -46.81
C GLU A 50 -14.35 12.75 -46.24
N ALA A 51 -14.85 11.52 -46.41
CA ALA A 51 -16.21 11.19 -45.98
C ALA A 51 -16.36 11.32 -44.46
N ALA A 52 -17.42 11.98 -44.00
CA ALA A 52 -17.72 12.19 -42.57
C ALA A 52 -17.61 10.92 -41.71
N LEU A 53 -17.97 9.75 -42.27
CA LEU A 53 -17.84 8.45 -41.59
C LEU A 53 -16.38 8.12 -41.21
N ARG A 54 -15.40 8.41 -42.09
CA ARG A 54 -13.98 8.17 -41.81
C ARG A 54 -13.43 9.10 -40.74
N HIS A 55 -14.00 10.31 -40.59
CA HIS A 55 -13.67 11.20 -39.47
C HIS A 55 -14.16 10.66 -38.15
N ILE A 56 -15.46 10.35 -38.09
CA ILE A 56 -16.07 9.86 -36.85
C ILE A 56 -15.39 8.56 -36.40
N LEU A 57 -14.99 7.69 -37.33
CA LEU A 57 -14.26 6.46 -37.01
C LEU A 57 -12.86 6.73 -36.41
N LYS A 58 -12.06 7.64 -36.99
CA LYS A 58 -10.72 7.99 -36.46
C LYS A 58 -10.81 8.59 -35.06
N ASP A 59 -11.73 9.53 -34.88
CA ASP A 59 -11.98 10.19 -33.59
C ASP A 59 -12.45 9.16 -32.54
N SER A 60 -13.31 8.20 -32.92
CA SER A 60 -13.76 7.12 -32.01
C SER A 60 -12.64 6.15 -31.63
N ILE A 61 -11.71 5.85 -32.53
CA ILE A 61 -10.55 4.99 -32.23
C ILE A 61 -9.63 5.66 -31.21
N LEU A 62 -9.41 6.97 -31.34
CA LEU A 62 -8.60 7.74 -30.39
C LEU A 62 -9.27 7.85 -29.02
N ASP A 63 -10.59 8.09 -28.96
CA ASP A 63 -11.32 8.04 -27.68
C ASP A 63 -11.19 6.68 -27.01
N ALA A 64 -11.32 5.59 -27.76
CA ALA A 64 -11.13 4.23 -27.25
C ALA A 64 -9.69 4.00 -26.77
N ALA A 65 -8.70 4.61 -27.41
CA ALA A 65 -7.31 4.53 -26.95
C ALA A 65 -7.13 5.20 -25.58
N PHE A 66 -7.75 6.35 -25.33
CA PHE A 66 -7.71 7.00 -24.01
C PHE A 66 -8.56 6.28 -22.96
N ALA A 67 -9.75 5.79 -23.33
CA ALA A 67 -10.69 5.18 -22.40
C ALA A 67 -10.33 3.74 -22.00
N VAL A 68 -9.67 2.98 -22.89
CA VAL A 68 -9.43 1.55 -22.70
C VAL A 68 -7.95 1.21 -22.78
N PHE A 69 -7.27 1.63 -23.85
CA PHE A 69 -5.89 1.23 -24.08
C PHE A 69 -4.92 1.82 -23.04
N PHE A 70 -5.07 3.10 -22.69
CA PHE A 70 -4.21 3.72 -21.70
C PHE A 70 -4.38 3.11 -20.28
N PRO A 71 -5.60 2.91 -19.76
CA PRO A 71 -5.83 2.11 -18.55
C PRO A 71 -5.23 0.69 -18.60
N ALA A 72 -5.38 0.00 -19.74
CA ALA A 72 -4.80 -1.33 -19.91
C ALA A 72 -3.26 -1.30 -19.94
N LEU A 73 -2.68 -0.24 -20.50
CA LEU A 73 -1.23 -0.02 -20.51
C LEU A 73 -0.69 0.23 -19.11
N ILE A 74 -1.39 1.01 -18.28
CA ILE A 74 -1.04 1.19 -16.87
C ILE A 74 -0.99 -0.18 -16.18
N LEU A 75 -2.06 -0.98 -16.28
CA LEU A 75 -2.08 -2.33 -15.69
C LEU A 75 -0.92 -3.21 -16.16
N LEU A 76 -0.64 -3.21 -17.47
CA LEU A 76 0.44 -4.01 -18.03
C LEU A 76 1.82 -3.54 -17.57
N TYR A 77 2.01 -2.21 -17.46
CA TYR A 77 3.22 -1.61 -16.93
C TYR A 77 3.42 -1.99 -15.46
N SER A 78 2.41 -1.80 -14.60
CA SER A 78 2.52 -2.13 -13.18
C SER A 78 2.73 -3.63 -12.94
N LEU A 79 2.10 -4.51 -13.75
CA LEU A 79 2.36 -5.95 -13.71
C LEU A 79 3.79 -6.31 -14.09
N PHE A 80 4.36 -5.63 -15.08
CA PHE A 80 5.73 -5.88 -15.52
C PHE A 80 6.74 -5.42 -14.46
N VAL A 81 6.54 -4.23 -13.87
CA VAL A 81 7.39 -3.69 -12.80
C VAL A 81 7.36 -4.60 -11.57
N PHE A 82 6.17 -5.03 -11.14
CA PHE A 82 6.01 -5.83 -9.92
C PHE A 82 6.30 -7.33 -10.10
N GLN A 83 6.65 -7.78 -11.30
CA GLN A 83 6.73 -9.21 -11.63
C GLN A 83 7.80 -9.93 -10.81
N ASP A 84 8.96 -9.30 -10.59
CA ASP A 84 10.08 -9.93 -9.90
C ASP A 84 9.87 -9.99 -8.39
N ASP A 85 9.34 -8.92 -7.80
CA ASP A 85 8.90 -8.89 -6.40
C ASP A 85 7.84 -9.97 -6.12
N LEU A 86 6.86 -10.13 -7.03
CA LEU A 86 5.84 -11.16 -6.90
C LEU A 86 6.43 -12.59 -6.92
N LYS A 87 7.48 -12.85 -7.69
CA LYS A 87 8.17 -14.15 -7.69
C LYS A 87 8.84 -14.41 -6.35
N ALA A 88 9.58 -13.44 -5.83
CA ALA A 88 10.27 -13.56 -4.54
C ALA A 88 9.27 -13.79 -3.39
N VAL A 89 8.18 -13.01 -3.35
CA VAL A 89 7.07 -13.14 -2.39
C VAL A 89 6.45 -14.55 -2.43
N LYS A 90 6.16 -15.09 -3.61
CA LYS A 90 5.59 -16.45 -3.76
C LYS A 90 6.52 -17.53 -3.25
N ILE A 91 7.83 -17.38 -3.43
CA ILE A 91 8.82 -18.31 -2.90
C ILE A 91 8.81 -18.21 -1.38
N ARG A 92 8.98 -17.01 -0.81
CA ARG A 92 8.98 -16.77 0.63
C ARG A 92 7.72 -17.32 1.31
N GLN A 93 6.54 -17.15 0.71
CA GLN A 93 5.28 -17.68 1.23
C GLN A 93 5.30 -19.20 1.48
N GLN A 94 6.10 -19.98 0.73
CA GLN A 94 6.21 -21.43 0.92
C GLN A 94 7.07 -21.81 2.14
N PHE A 95 7.96 -20.92 2.58
CA PHE A 95 8.93 -21.19 3.64
C PHE A 95 8.53 -20.57 4.98
N PHE A 96 7.85 -19.42 4.95
CA PHE A 96 7.24 -18.85 6.14
C PHE A 96 6.03 -19.68 6.56
N PRO A 97 5.81 -19.90 7.88
CA PRO A 97 4.56 -20.48 8.35
C PRO A 97 3.39 -19.67 7.78
N PRO A 98 2.27 -20.32 7.42
CA PRO A 98 1.05 -19.60 7.05
C PRO A 98 0.76 -18.51 8.06
N ARG A 99 0.23 -17.36 7.62
CA ARG A 99 -0.21 -16.23 8.47
C ARG A 99 0.92 -15.36 9.06
N VAL A 100 2.07 -15.93 9.42
CA VAL A 100 3.28 -15.15 9.78
C VAL A 100 3.78 -14.35 8.58
N PHE A 101 3.70 -14.97 7.39
CA PHE A 101 4.01 -14.29 6.14
C PHE A 101 3.10 -13.09 5.89
N GLU A 102 1.79 -13.23 6.08
CA GLU A 102 0.80 -12.18 5.77
C GLU A 102 1.06 -10.90 6.56
N ARG A 103 1.45 -11.02 7.84
CA ARG A 103 1.86 -9.88 8.68
C ARG A 103 3.05 -9.11 8.13
N LYS A 104 4.01 -9.80 7.50
CA LYS A 104 5.30 -9.25 7.07
C LYS A 104 5.47 -9.12 5.57
N ALA A 105 4.52 -9.59 4.76
CA ALA A 105 4.67 -9.68 3.31
C ALA A 105 4.89 -8.32 2.66
N ARG A 106 4.12 -7.30 3.03
CA ARG A 106 4.25 -5.91 2.53
C ARG A 106 5.64 -5.33 2.79
N ASN A 107 6.22 -5.76 3.90
CA ASN A 107 7.51 -5.36 4.40
C ASN A 107 8.67 -6.02 3.64
N LEU A 108 8.44 -7.16 3.00
CA LEU A 108 9.46 -7.91 2.26
C LEU A 108 9.61 -7.48 0.79
N ILE A 109 8.78 -6.54 0.34
CA ILE A 109 8.67 -6.07 -1.05
C ILE A 109 9.37 -4.72 -1.21
N ASN A 110 9.83 -4.40 -2.42
CA ASN A 110 10.37 -3.08 -2.71
C ASN A 110 9.27 -2.01 -2.51
N ALA A 111 9.47 -1.14 -1.52
CA ALA A 111 8.49 -0.12 -1.17
C ALA A 111 8.25 0.89 -2.30
N LYS A 112 9.28 1.17 -3.13
CA LYS A 112 9.13 2.04 -4.28
C LYS A 112 8.22 1.41 -5.33
N GLU A 113 8.46 0.15 -5.67
CA GLU A 113 7.65 -0.57 -6.67
C GLU A 113 6.22 -0.78 -6.18
N MET A 114 6.04 -1.10 -4.90
CA MET A 114 4.71 -1.19 -4.27
C MET A 114 3.96 0.16 -4.31
N ASN A 115 4.62 1.28 -4.01
CA ASN A 115 3.97 2.60 -4.07
C ASN A 115 3.62 3.01 -5.50
N LEU A 116 4.50 2.74 -6.47
CA LEU A 116 4.22 2.96 -7.90
C LEU A 116 3.02 2.11 -8.34
N PHE A 117 3.04 0.81 -8.02
CA PHE A 117 1.93 -0.10 -8.32
C PHE A 117 0.61 0.38 -7.69
N SER A 118 0.64 0.76 -6.41
CA SER A 118 -0.53 1.26 -5.71
C SER A 118 -1.08 2.53 -6.36
N THR A 119 -0.20 3.47 -6.71
CA THR A 119 -0.62 4.74 -7.35
C THR A 119 -1.21 4.50 -8.73
N ASP A 120 -0.55 3.67 -9.54
CA ASP A 120 -1.03 3.31 -10.87
C ASP A 120 -2.42 2.69 -10.78
N PHE A 121 -2.62 1.74 -9.87
CA PHE A 121 -3.92 1.09 -9.68
C PHE A 121 -4.97 2.07 -9.13
N GLU A 122 -4.61 2.93 -8.18
CA GLU A 122 -5.48 3.97 -7.67
C GLU A 122 -5.89 4.97 -8.75
N SER A 123 -5.00 5.32 -9.68
CA SER A 123 -5.33 6.16 -10.83
C SER A 123 -6.40 5.54 -11.72
N LEU A 124 -6.61 4.21 -11.64
CA LEU A 124 -7.65 3.47 -12.36
C LEU A 124 -8.94 3.36 -11.55
N LEU A 125 -8.86 3.37 -10.22
CA LEU A 125 -10.03 3.31 -9.34
C LEU A 125 -10.86 4.61 -9.35
N VAL A 126 -12.17 4.47 -9.21
CA VAL A 126 -13.09 5.60 -9.09
C VAL A 126 -13.31 5.87 -7.60
N ARG A 127 -12.59 6.84 -7.02
CA ARG A 127 -12.68 7.15 -5.59
C ARG A 127 -13.45 8.44 -5.30
N SER A 128 -13.56 9.33 -6.28
CA SER A 128 -14.25 10.61 -6.14
C SER A 128 -15.26 10.85 -7.26
N ALA A 129 -16.21 11.76 -7.00
CA ALA A 129 -17.12 12.25 -8.04
C ALA A 129 -16.36 12.89 -9.21
N TRP A 130 -15.16 13.42 -8.97
CA TRP A 130 -14.28 13.96 -10.00
C TRP A 130 -13.72 12.85 -10.90
N ASP A 131 -13.31 11.72 -10.33
CA ASP A 131 -12.85 10.56 -11.09
C ASP A 131 -13.97 9.97 -11.94
N VAL A 132 -15.20 9.91 -11.38
CA VAL A 132 -16.40 9.52 -12.14
C VAL A 132 -16.53 10.41 -13.35
N PHE A 133 -16.46 11.73 -13.17
CA PHE A 133 -16.58 12.68 -14.27
C PHE A 133 -15.51 12.46 -15.34
N LEU A 134 -14.23 12.40 -14.98
CA LEU A 134 -13.14 12.26 -15.96
C LEU A 134 -13.20 10.92 -16.71
N LYS A 135 -13.41 9.80 -16.00
CA LYS A 135 -13.36 8.45 -16.58
C LYS A 135 -14.63 8.09 -17.35
N LEU A 136 -15.80 8.50 -16.85
CA LEU A 136 -17.08 8.26 -17.52
C LEU A 136 -17.20 9.12 -18.79
N SER A 137 -16.63 10.33 -18.81
CA SER A 137 -16.73 11.24 -19.96
C SER A 137 -16.16 10.64 -21.24
N PHE A 138 -14.95 10.06 -21.20
CA PHE A 138 -14.37 9.40 -22.38
C PHE A 138 -15.18 8.19 -22.84
N SER A 139 -15.69 7.41 -21.89
CA SER A 139 -16.52 6.23 -22.17
C SER A 139 -17.85 6.63 -22.84
N LEU A 140 -18.51 7.68 -22.33
CA LEU A 140 -19.75 8.21 -22.89
C LEU A 140 -19.53 8.84 -24.28
N LEU A 141 -18.43 9.59 -24.46
CA LEU A 141 -18.06 10.15 -25.77
C LEU A 141 -17.86 9.05 -26.81
N ALA A 142 -17.12 7.99 -26.45
CA ALA A 142 -16.93 6.83 -27.30
C ALA A 142 -18.28 6.18 -27.64
N CYS A 143 -19.13 5.89 -26.64
CA CYS A 143 -20.46 5.30 -26.87
C CYS A 143 -21.34 6.16 -27.78
N PHE A 144 -21.36 7.48 -27.59
CA PHE A 144 -22.13 8.38 -28.43
C PHE A 144 -21.65 8.36 -29.89
N ARG A 145 -20.32 8.40 -30.11
CA ARG A 145 -19.75 8.36 -31.46
C ARG A 145 -19.98 7.00 -32.13
N TRP A 146 -19.88 5.89 -31.41
CA TRP A 146 -20.22 4.55 -31.92
C TRP A 146 -21.70 4.43 -32.31
N ASN A 147 -22.63 4.93 -31.50
CA ASN A 147 -24.05 4.97 -31.86
C ASN A 147 -24.32 5.82 -33.11
N LYS A 148 -23.60 6.92 -33.28
CA LYS A 148 -23.69 7.74 -34.50
C LYS A 148 -23.16 6.97 -35.72
N ILE A 149 -22.07 6.22 -35.57
CA ILE A 149 -21.51 5.37 -36.65
C ILE A 149 -22.53 4.30 -37.06
N THR A 150 -23.08 3.54 -36.10
CA THR A 150 -24.04 2.47 -36.39
C THR A 150 -25.28 3.00 -37.08
N LEU A 151 -25.83 4.13 -36.61
CA LEU A 151 -26.98 4.78 -37.22
C LEU A 151 -26.69 5.25 -38.65
N LEU A 152 -25.52 5.82 -38.92
CA LEU A 152 -25.09 6.20 -40.27
C LEU A 152 -24.89 4.99 -41.20
N LEU A 153 -24.40 3.87 -40.68
CA LEU A 153 -24.25 2.62 -41.43
C LEU A 153 -25.62 2.01 -41.77
N LEU A 154 -26.55 1.96 -40.80
CA LEU A 154 -27.92 1.49 -41.01
C LEU A 154 -28.67 2.34 -42.04
N GLN A 155 -28.49 3.67 -42.00
CA GLN A 155 -29.07 4.58 -42.99
C GLN A 155 -28.47 4.39 -44.40
N ARG A 156 -27.19 4.02 -44.51
CA ARG A 156 -26.55 3.72 -45.80
C ARG A 156 -27.02 2.41 -46.39
N GLU A 157 -27.21 1.38 -45.56
CA GLU A 157 -27.78 0.11 -46.00
C GLU A 157 -29.22 0.28 -46.50
N HIS A 158 -30.08 1.01 -45.77
CA HIS A 158 -31.43 1.31 -46.24
C HIS A 158 -31.48 2.17 -47.52
N LYS A 159 -30.43 2.96 -47.79
CA LYS A 159 -30.31 3.77 -49.01
C LYS A 159 -29.63 3.06 -50.18
N ARG A 160 -29.23 1.79 -50.05
CA ARG A 160 -28.82 0.96 -51.19
C ARG A 160 -30.07 0.24 -51.74
N PRO A 161 -30.78 0.78 -52.74
CA PRO A 161 -31.80 0.00 -53.41
C PRO A 161 -31.15 -1.23 -54.03
N ALA A 162 -31.77 -2.39 -53.85
CA ALA A 162 -31.38 -3.65 -54.47
C ALA A 162 -31.19 -3.44 -55.98
N LYS A 163 -29.93 -3.38 -56.44
CA LYS A 163 -29.60 -3.39 -57.87
C LYS A 163 -29.76 -4.82 -58.38
N HIS A 164 -31.00 -5.22 -58.67
CA HIS A 164 -31.25 -6.27 -59.64
C HIS A 164 -32.36 -5.84 -60.60
N THR A 165 -32.00 -5.96 -61.89
CA THR A 165 -32.86 -5.98 -63.09
C THR A 165 -33.65 -4.73 -63.48
N ALA A 166 -33.06 -3.91 -64.37
CA ALA A 166 -33.66 -3.53 -65.66
C ALA A 166 -32.62 -2.82 -66.55
N LYS A 167 -32.47 -3.31 -67.79
CA LYS A 167 -31.68 -2.69 -68.88
C LYS A 167 -32.46 -1.53 -69.53
N PRO A 168 -31.81 -0.67 -70.34
CA PRO A 168 -32.25 0.70 -70.60
C PRO A 168 -33.06 0.86 -71.90
N GLU A 169 -33.92 1.87 -71.95
CA GLU A 169 -34.45 2.42 -73.20
C GLU A 169 -34.43 3.96 -73.19
N VAL A 170 -33.53 4.49 -74.04
CA VAL A 170 -33.63 5.67 -74.93
C VAL A 170 -34.59 6.82 -74.55
N ASN A 171 -34.09 8.06 -74.42
CA ASN A 171 -34.10 9.07 -75.50
C ASN A 171 -33.50 10.43 -75.09
N CYS A 172 -32.83 11.08 -76.04
CA CYS A 172 -32.24 12.43 -75.94
C CYS A 172 -33.28 13.55 -75.89
N LYS A 173 -32.96 14.66 -75.22
CA LYS A 173 -33.22 16.04 -75.70
C LYS A 173 -32.40 17.08 -74.91
N THR A 174 -31.79 17.97 -75.68
CA THR A 174 -30.93 19.13 -75.36
C THR A 174 -31.72 20.31 -74.79
N VAL A 175 -31.08 21.20 -74.00
CA VAL A 175 -31.08 22.70 -74.07
C VAL A 175 -30.07 23.24 -73.02
N ALA A 176 -29.36 24.33 -73.39
CA ALA A 176 -28.14 24.87 -72.78
C ALA A 176 -28.37 25.96 -71.68
N PRO A 177 -27.47 26.95 -71.42
CA PRO A 177 -26.65 27.10 -70.20
C PRO A 177 -26.92 28.39 -69.38
N ALA A 178 -26.62 28.39 -68.07
CA ALA A 178 -26.48 29.58 -67.17
C ALA A 178 -26.02 29.07 -65.79
N ASP A 179 -25.17 29.69 -64.97
CA ASP A 179 -24.58 31.02 -64.90
C ASP A 179 -23.23 30.92 -64.16
N TYR A 180 -22.18 31.53 -64.69
CA TYR A 180 -20.89 31.69 -64.01
C TYR A 180 -20.96 32.91 -63.09
N SER A 181 -21.08 32.69 -61.77
CA SER A 181 -21.02 33.75 -60.76
C SER A 181 -19.56 34.04 -60.35
N PRO A 182 -18.99 35.24 -60.62
CA PRO A 182 -17.60 35.59 -60.31
C PRO A 182 -17.43 36.10 -58.87
N GLY A 183 -18.04 35.40 -57.90
CA GLY A 183 -18.01 35.78 -56.47
C GLY A 183 -17.22 34.82 -55.57
N ILE A 184 -16.92 33.60 -56.04
CA ILE A 184 -16.37 32.53 -55.18
C ILE A 184 -14.83 32.51 -55.17
N GLU A 185 -14.15 33.19 -56.10
CA GLU A 185 -12.68 33.16 -56.16
C GLU A 185 -11.98 34.00 -55.08
N ARG A 186 -12.59 35.10 -54.60
CA ARG A 186 -11.99 35.92 -53.52
C ARG A 186 -12.09 35.28 -52.12
N LEU A 187 -12.98 34.33 -51.89
CA LEU A 187 -13.08 33.61 -50.60
C LEU A 187 -12.16 32.37 -50.52
N LYS A 188 -11.65 31.85 -51.64
CA LYS A 188 -10.70 30.72 -51.64
C LYS A 188 -9.41 31.01 -50.85
N PRO A 189 -8.70 32.16 -51.04
CA PRO A 189 -7.49 32.44 -50.28
C PRO A 189 -7.77 32.63 -48.79
N LEU A 190 -8.87 33.32 -48.43
CA LEU A 190 -9.25 33.56 -47.03
C LEU A 190 -9.60 32.25 -46.30
N ARG A 191 -10.33 31.34 -46.96
CA ARG A 191 -10.65 30.00 -46.42
C ARG A 191 -9.41 29.11 -46.32
N SER A 192 -8.51 29.20 -47.29
CA SER A 192 -7.24 28.47 -47.25
C SER A 192 -6.38 28.95 -46.09
N GLN A 193 -6.25 30.26 -45.88
CA GLN A 193 -5.51 30.81 -44.76
C GLN A 193 -6.12 30.44 -43.41
N LEU A 194 -7.45 30.53 -43.26
CA LEU A 194 -8.12 30.13 -42.02
C LEU A 194 -7.88 28.64 -41.71
N ARG A 195 -7.91 27.75 -42.72
CA ARG A 195 -7.56 26.33 -42.54
C ARG A 195 -6.12 26.14 -42.11
N THR A 196 -5.18 26.86 -42.72
CA THR A 196 -3.77 26.83 -42.32
C THR A 196 -3.63 27.22 -40.86
N ILE A 197 -4.21 28.35 -40.45
CA ILE A 197 -4.17 28.86 -39.08
C ILE A 197 -4.75 27.85 -38.08
N VAL A 198 -5.98 27.39 -38.30
CA VAL A 198 -6.67 26.45 -37.39
C VAL A 198 -5.91 25.14 -37.27
N GLY A 199 -5.42 24.58 -38.38
CA GLY A 199 -4.61 23.39 -38.33
C GLY A 199 -3.31 23.62 -37.54
N SER A 200 -2.60 24.72 -37.80
CA SER A 200 -1.36 25.05 -37.08
C SER A 200 -1.57 25.18 -35.57
N CYS A 201 -2.73 25.68 -35.11
CA CYS A 201 -3.06 25.70 -33.68
C CYS A 201 -3.06 24.29 -33.05
N PHE A 202 -3.59 23.27 -33.74
CA PHE A 202 -3.55 21.89 -33.24
C PHE A 202 -2.13 21.33 -33.17
N LEU A 203 -1.30 21.63 -34.19
CA LEU A 203 0.10 21.20 -34.18
C LEU A 203 0.88 21.86 -33.03
N VAL A 204 0.67 23.15 -32.80
CA VAL A 204 1.24 23.88 -31.65
C VAL A 204 0.76 23.29 -30.33
N TYR A 205 -0.54 22.96 -30.22
CA TYR A 205 -1.08 22.30 -29.03
C TYR A 205 -0.42 20.95 -28.75
N GLY A 206 -0.29 20.07 -29.75
CA GLY A 206 0.33 18.76 -29.60
C GLY A 206 1.80 18.84 -29.18
N VAL A 207 2.58 19.71 -29.81
CA VAL A 207 3.97 19.99 -29.42
C VAL A 207 4.03 20.61 -28.02
N GLY A 208 3.13 21.55 -27.72
CA GLY A 208 3.02 22.21 -26.43
C GLY A 208 2.77 21.22 -25.28
N CYS A 209 1.92 20.20 -25.49
CA CYS A 209 1.70 19.15 -24.49
C CYS A 209 2.97 18.34 -24.21
N LEU A 210 3.72 17.95 -25.24
CA LEU A 210 4.99 17.23 -25.07
C LEU A 210 6.04 18.08 -24.33
N VAL A 211 6.17 19.35 -24.72
CA VAL A 211 7.10 20.29 -24.07
C VAL A 211 6.69 20.54 -22.63
N TYR A 212 5.41 20.78 -22.36
CA TYR A 212 4.88 20.98 -21.01
C TYR A 212 5.16 19.76 -20.12
N THR A 213 4.86 18.54 -20.59
CA THR A 213 5.15 17.32 -19.84
C THR A 213 6.65 17.16 -19.58
N ALA A 214 7.49 17.40 -20.58
CA ALA A 214 8.94 17.32 -20.42
C ALA A 214 9.49 18.34 -19.42
N LEU A 215 8.97 19.58 -19.43
CA LEU A 215 9.35 20.62 -18.47
C LEU A 215 8.88 20.30 -17.06
N ALA A 216 7.64 19.81 -16.89
CA ALA A 216 7.10 19.42 -15.59
C ALA A 216 7.85 18.25 -14.96
N VAL A 217 8.11 17.20 -15.74
CA VAL A 217 8.86 16.03 -15.27
C VAL A 217 10.29 16.42 -14.91
N ARG A 218 11.01 17.13 -15.79
CA ARG A 218 12.41 17.52 -15.53
C ARG A 218 12.54 18.51 -14.38
N GLY A 219 11.63 19.49 -14.29
CA GLY A 219 11.61 20.48 -13.21
C GLY A 219 11.40 19.81 -11.86
N SER A 220 10.38 18.94 -11.76
CA SER A 220 10.06 18.23 -10.52
C SER A 220 11.17 17.24 -10.12
N GLN A 221 11.78 16.55 -11.10
CA GLN A 221 12.95 15.69 -10.87
C GLN A 221 14.15 16.49 -10.34
N ALA A 222 14.41 17.67 -10.89
CA ALA A 222 15.50 18.52 -10.42
C ALA A 222 15.24 19.01 -8.99
N ALA A 223 14.02 19.47 -8.67
CA ALA A 223 13.63 19.90 -7.33
C ALA A 223 13.77 18.76 -6.30
N CYS A 224 13.32 17.55 -6.65
CA CYS A 224 13.38 16.39 -5.76
C CYS A 224 14.73 15.66 -5.75
N SER A 225 15.68 16.00 -6.62
CA SER A 225 16.99 15.33 -6.70
C SER A 225 17.81 15.41 -5.40
N THR A 226 17.55 16.43 -4.58
CA THR A 226 18.16 16.60 -3.25
C THR A 226 17.69 15.55 -2.24
N PHE A 227 16.52 14.93 -2.48
CA PHE A 227 15.88 13.96 -1.58
C PHE A 227 15.71 12.61 -2.30
N PRO A 228 16.76 11.77 -2.39
CA PRO A 228 16.68 10.48 -3.07
C PRO A 228 15.65 9.52 -2.43
N SER A 229 15.40 9.68 -1.13
CA SER A 229 14.37 8.96 -0.37
C SER A 229 12.94 9.39 -0.73
N CYS A 230 12.75 10.48 -1.48
CA CYS A 230 11.47 10.80 -2.09
C CYS A 230 11.29 9.98 -3.37
N VAL A 231 10.72 8.78 -3.23
CA VAL A 231 10.63 7.81 -4.33
C VAL A 231 9.52 8.13 -5.33
N GLN A 232 8.59 9.01 -4.96
CA GLN A 232 7.48 9.45 -5.79
C GLN A 232 7.07 10.88 -5.46
N PHE A 233 6.82 11.68 -6.50
CA PHE A 233 6.51 13.10 -6.39
C PHE A 233 5.53 13.54 -7.49
N ALA A 234 4.77 14.60 -7.23
CA ALA A 234 3.89 15.21 -8.21
C ALA A 234 4.71 15.95 -9.28
N SER A 235 4.32 15.79 -10.55
CA SER A 235 4.98 16.46 -11.67
C SER A 235 4.23 17.73 -12.06
N GLN A 236 4.55 18.87 -11.45
CA GLN A 236 3.90 20.14 -11.75
C GLN A 236 4.88 21.18 -12.28
N TRP A 237 4.42 21.98 -13.25
CA TRP A 237 5.16 23.14 -13.72
C TRP A 237 4.25 24.35 -13.77
N THR A 238 4.64 25.40 -13.06
CA THR A 238 3.94 26.68 -13.09
C THR A 238 4.85 27.75 -13.69
N PRO A 239 4.40 28.51 -14.72
CA PRO A 239 5.25 29.49 -15.38
C PRO A 239 5.79 30.59 -14.44
N ASN A 240 5.04 30.93 -13.39
CA ASN A 240 5.31 32.04 -12.47
C ASN A 240 5.35 31.62 -10.99
N GLY A 241 5.37 30.32 -10.69
CA GLY A 241 5.40 29.82 -9.31
C GLY A 241 6.77 29.27 -8.91
N PRO A 242 7.00 29.05 -7.61
CA PRO A 242 8.21 28.42 -7.13
C PRO A 242 8.25 26.96 -7.59
N ASN A 243 9.03 26.66 -8.62
CA ASN A 243 9.22 25.30 -9.15
C ASN A 243 10.38 24.56 -8.45
N ASP A 244 10.90 25.13 -7.35
CA ASP A 244 12.10 24.63 -6.66
C ASP A 244 11.76 23.73 -5.46
N ALA A 245 10.50 23.69 -5.05
CA ALA A 245 10.04 22.85 -3.94
C ALA A 245 9.71 21.44 -4.43
N CYS A 246 10.22 20.42 -3.72
CA CYS A 246 9.90 19.03 -4.02
C CYS A 246 8.48 18.67 -3.50
N GLU A 247 7.53 18.48 -4.42
CA GLU A 247 6.18 18.00 -4.09
C GLU A 247 6.16 16.48 -3.86
N CYS A 248 6.83 16.04 -2.80
CA CYS A 248 6.94 14.63 -2.47
C CYS A 248 5.59 14.02 -2.08
N LEU A 249 5.26 12.87 -2.67
CA LEU A 249 4.05 12.10 -2.38
C LEU A 249 4.39 10.86 -1.53
N ALA A 250 5.52 10.21 -1.79
CA ALA A 250 5.98 9.05 -1.03
C ALA A 250 7.42 9.24 -0.54
N TYR A 251 7.58 9.40 0.76
CA TYR A 251 8.87 9.42 1.43
C TYR A 251 9.17 8.02 1.98
N VAL A 252 10.18 7.37 1.41
CA VAL A 252 10.58 5.99 1.72
C VAL A 252 12.08 5.97 2.00
N ASP A 253 12.42 5.79 3.27
CA ASP A 253 13.81 5.67 3.72
C ASP A 253 13.94 4.43 4.61
N ARG A 254 14.36 3.33 3.99
CA ARG A 254 14.40 2.01 4.61
C ARG A 254 15.82 1.48 4.57
N ASP A 255 16.45 1.40 5.73
CA ASP A 255 17.65 0.56 5.87
C ASP A 255 17.21 -0.84 6.29
N LEU A 256 17.31 -1.77 5.36
CA LEU A 256 16.84 -3.13 5.52
C LEU A 256 17.92 -4.06 6.06
N ALA A 257 19.15 -3.59 6.28
CA ALA A 257 20.24 -4.43 6.74
C ALA A 257 21.23 -3.63 7.59
N PRO A 258 20.77 -3.01 8.69
CA PRO A 258 21.65 -2.22 9.53
C PRO A 258 22.74 -3.12 10.13
N ALA A 259 23.97 -2.61 10.16
CA ALA A 259 25.10 -3.31 10.76
C ALA A 259 25.03 -3.26 12.30
N ASP A 260 24.53 -2.17 12.84
CA ASP A 260 24.41 -1.89 14.26
C ASP A 260 23.05 -1.28 14.61
N SER A 261 22.59 -1.49 15.85
CA SER A 261 21.30 -0.97 16.32
C SER A 261 21.35 0.51 16.73
N GLU A 262 22.53 1.04 17.07
CA GLU A 262 22.65 2.32 17.78
C GLU A 262 22.90 3.52 16.86
N ASN A 263 23.69 3.38 15.78
CA ASN A 263 24.06 4.49 14.92
C ASN A 263 23.09 4.69 13.73
N ARG A 264 21.85 5.10 14.03
CA ARG A 264 20.83 5.40 13.02
C ARG A 264 20.89 6.85 12.56
N SER A 265 20.72 7.09 11.27
CA SER A 265 20.59 8.45 10.73
C SER A 265 19.31 9.11 11.23
N ASP A 266 19.44 10.34 11.73
CA ASP A 266 18.30 11.18 12.08
C ASP A 266 17.69 11.79 10.81
N VAL A 267 16.39 11.58 10.65
CA VAL A 267 15.63 12.04 9.48
C VAL A 267 14.54 13.05 9.85
N THR A 268 14.50 13.51 11.10
CA THR A 268 13.45 14.41 11.60
C THR A 268 13.33 15.68 10.75
N ASP A 269 14.47 16.34 10.48
CA ASP A 269 14.51 17.55 9.66
C ASP A 269 14.14 17.29 8.19
N ILE A 270 14.51 16.12 7.66
CA ILE A 270 14.19 15.74 6.28
C ILE A 270 12.68 15.52 6.15
N LEU A 271 12.09 14.77 7.09
CA LEU A 271 10.66 14.54 7.17
C LEU A 271 9.90 15.86 7.30
N ALA A 272 10.33 16.77 8.18
CA ALA A 272 9.72 18.09 8.34
C ALA A 272 9.73 18.91 7.04
N ARG A 273 10.87 18.95 6.33
CA ARG A 273 10.99 19.68 5.05
C ARG A 273 10.09 19.11 3.95
N LEU A 274 10.01 17.79 3.83
CA LEU A 274 9.13 17.15 2.83
C LEU A 274 7.66 17.31 3.21
N ALA A 275 7.34 17.27 4.51
CA ALA A 275 6.00 17.44 5.04
C ALA A 275 5.49 18.89 4.92
N ALA A 276 6.37 19.89 4.96
CA ALA A 276 5.99 21.30 4.89
C ALA A 276 5.19 21.69 3.63
N VAL A 277 5.31 20.91 2.54
CA VAL A 277 4.55 21.11 1.30
C VAL A 277 3.10 20.60 1.42
N GLY A 278 2.81 19.72 2.39
CA GLY A 278 1.47 19.20 2.66
C GLY A 278 0.98 18.15 1.67
N LYS A 279 1.88 17.58 0.85
CA LYS A 279 1.54 16.64 -0.24
C LYS A 279 1.79 15.18 0.08
N LEU A 280 2.46 14.85 1.20
CA LEU A 280 2.79 13.48 1.55
C LEU A 280 1.52 12.62 1.69
N GLN A 281 1.56 11.46 1.03
CA GLN A 281 0.54 10.41 1.06
C GLN A 281 1.08 9.14 1.71
N THR A 282 2.37 8.88 1.57
CA THR A 282 3.04 7.71 2.15
C THR A 282 4.33 8.11 2.85
N VAL A 283 4.50 7.66 4.09
CA VAL A 283 5.75 7.76 4.85
C VAL A 283 6.14 6.36 5.31
N GLN A 284 7.31 5.88 4.89
CA GLN A 284 7.86 4.60 5.32
C GLN A 284 9.30 4.77 5.78
N LEU A 285 9.51 4.53 7.07
CA LEU A 285 10.81 4.70 7.73
C LEU A 285 11.16 3.42 8.45
N VAL A 286 12.32 2.86 8.12
CA VAL A 286 12.84 1.62 8.72
C VAL A 286 14.29 1.86 9.14
N ASN A 287 14.58 1.65 10.43
CA ASN A 287 15.91 1.91 11.02
C ASN A 287 16.40 3.35 10.78
N ARG A 288 15.50 4.33 10.98
CA ARG A 288 15.78 5.77 10.89
C ARG A 288 15.30 6.48 12.14
N ARG A 289 16.11 7.33 12.74
CA ARG A 289 15.76 7.98 13.98
C ARG A 289 14.83 9.17 13.73
N ILE A 290 13.72 9.19 14.47
CA ILE A 290 12.89 10.39 14.67
C ILE A 290 13.06 10.82 16.12
N ASN A 291 13.42 12.08 16.34
CA ASN A 291 13.73 12.57 17.67
C ASN A 291 12.45 12.92 18.46
N GLY A 292 12.05 12.04 19.38
CA GLY A 292 10.95 12.28 20.33
C GLY A 292 9.56 12.07 19.73
N SER A 293 9.08 13.02 18.92
CA SER A 293 7.73 13.01 18.35
C SER A 293 7.74 13.27 16.84
N LEU A 294 6.61 13.00 16.19
CA LEU A 294 6.42 13.38 14.79
C LEU A 294 6.50 14.92 14.62
N PRO A 295 7.11 15.43 13.54
CA PRO A 295 7.27 16.86 13.31
C PRO A 295 5.92 17.54 13.02
N GLU A 296 5.76 18.78 13.50
CA GLU A 296 4.50 19.55 13.40
C GLU A 296 4.09 19.81 11.94
N GLU A 297 5.04 19.93 11.01
CA GLU A 297 4.78 20.13 9.58
C GLU A 297 3.93 19.00 8.99
N LEU A 298 4.02 17.79 9.56
CA LEU A 298 3.24 16.63 9.12
C LEU A 298 1.74 16.80 9.36
N GLN A 299 1.34 17.73 10.23
CA GLN A 299 -0.06 18.13 10.43
C GLN A 299 -0.72 18.62 9.13
N THR A 300 0.06 19.22 8.21
CA THR A 300 -0.44 19.76 6.94
C THR A 300 -0.75 18.67 5.91
N CYS A 301 -0.24 17.46 6.09
CA CYS A 301 -0.37 16.35 5.16
C CYS A 301 -1.70 15.60 5.34
N GLN A 302 -2.82 16.28 5.06
CA GLN A 302 -4.19 15.76 5.22
C GLN A 302 -4.56 14.65 4.23
N SER A 303 -3.66 14.30 3.30
CA SER A 303 -3.83 13.22 2.34
C SER A 303 -2.95 12.00 2.65
N LEU A 304 -2.37 11.94 3.85
CA LEU A 304 -1.59 10.79 4.30
C LEU A 304 -2.48 9.54 4.43
N ARG A 305 -2.08 8.47 3.75
CA ARG A 305 -2.76 7.17 3.68
C ARG A 305 -1.96 6.04 4.31
N ASN A 306 -0.63 6.06 4.15
CA ASN A 306 0.24 5.00 4.66
C ASN A 306 1.30 5.58 5.59
N LEU A 307 1.33 5.11 6.83
CA LEU A 307 2.37 5.45 7.79
C LEU A 307 3.01 4.18 8.34
N VAL A 308 4.29 3.97 7.99
CA VAL A 308 5.08 2.81 8.43
C VAL A 308 6.32 3.33 9.16
N LEU A 309 6.45 3.00 10.44
CA LEU A 309 7.52 3.43 11.31
C LEU A 309 8.08 2.20 12.04
N ILE A 310 9.19 1.66 11.57
CA ILE A 310 9.83 0.46 12.14
C ILE A 310 11.20 0.86 12.67
N HIS A 311 11.45 0.58 13.95
CA HIS A 311 12.70 0.92 14.64
C HIS A 311 13.07 2.41 14.53
N THR A 312 12.08 3.29 14.68
CA THR A 312 12.28 4.73 14.49
C THR A 312 12.59 5.50 15.78
N GLY A 313 12.30 4.90 16.94
CA GLY A 313 12.49 5.54 18.24
C GLY A 313 11.49 6.66 18.57
N VAL A 314 10.37 6.75 17.82
CA VAL A 314 9.27 7.65 18.16
C VAL A 314 8.68 7.26 19.51
N GLN A 315 8.54 8.23 20.41
CA GLN A 315 8.05 8.03 21.77
C GLN A 315 6.59 8.49 21.93
N VAL A 316 6.19 9.55 21.21
CA VAL A 316 4.87 10.17 21.37
C VAL A 316 4.29 10.56 20.01
N PHE A 317 3.00 10.28 19.83
CA PHE A 317 2.20 10.83 18.73
C PHE A 317 1.56 12.15 19.18
N PRO A 318 1.80 13.28 18.48
CA PRO A 318 1.17 14.54 18.82
C PRO A 318 -0.36 14.47 18.74
N ALA A 319 -1.08 15.24 19.57
CA ALA A 319 -2.54 15.22 19.61
C ALA A 319 -3.20 15.58 18.27
N TRP A 320 -2.58 16.43 17.44
CA TRP A 320 -3.11 16.79 16.13
C TRP A 320 -3.23 15.59 15.18
N THR A 321 -2.49 14.50 15.40
CA THR A 321 -2.55 13.28 14.58
C THR A 321 -3.95 12.69 14.52
N ALA A 322 -4.72 12.80 15.61
CA ALA A 322 -6.11 12.35 15.71
C ALA A 322 -7.04 13.05 14.71
N THR A 323 -6.67 14.23 14.19
CA THR A 323 -7.48 15.01 13.25
C THR A 323 -6.88 15.09 11.85
N SER A 324 -5.55 15.21 11.74
CA SER A 324 -4.88 15.36 10.44
C SER A 324 -4.81 14.07 9.64
N PHE A 325 -4.80 12.90 10.30
CA PHE A 325 -4.67 11.60 9.64
C PHE A 325 -6.02 10.96 9.29
N ALA A 326 -7.05 11.77 9.05
CA ALA A 326 -8.40 11.28 8.75
C ALA A 326 -8.51 10.35 7.51
N LYS A 327 -7.54 10.41 6.59
CA LYS A 327 -7.47 9.56 5.38
C LYS A 327 -6.51 8.39 5.51
N LEU A 328 -5.99 8.11 6.70
CA LEU A 328 -5.05 7.02 6.91
C LEU A 328 -5.74 5.67 6.64
N GLU A 329 -5.13 4.85 5.79
CA GLU A 329 -5.60 3.53 5.39
C GLU A 329 -4.75 2.41 6.04
N TYR A 330 -3.46 2.65 6.24
CA TYR A 330 -2.50 1.69 6.79
C TYR A 330 -1.59 2.33 7.84
N LEU A 331 -1.59 1.78 9.06
CA LEU A 331 -0.71 2.18 10.14
C LEU A 331 0.11 0.98 10.63
N HIS A 332 1.44 1.07 10.52
CA HIS A 332 2.38 0.10 11.09
C HIS A 332 3.41 0.84 11.93
N ILE A 333 3.41 0.59 13.23
CA ILE A 333 4.41 1.08 14.17
C ILE A 333 5.04 -0.13 14.85
N GLU A 334 6.35 -0.25 14.74
CA GLU A 334 7.12 -1.34 15.34
C GLU A 334 8.33 -0.76 16.05
N GLY A 335 8.39 -0.98 17.35
CA GLY A 335 9.51 -0.57 18.19
C GLY A 335 10.62 -1.60 18.25
N GLU A 336 11.55 -1.41 19.18
CA GLU A 336 12.66 -2.34 19.41
C GLU A 336 12.50 -2.95 20.81
N SER A 337 13.18 -4.07 21.07
CA SER A 337 13.25 -4.65 22.42
C SER A 337 14.07 -3.82 23.44
N THR A 338 14.43 -2.57 23.10
CA THR A 338 15.23 -1.62 23.90
C THR A 338 14.35 -0.46 24.43
N ASP A 339 14.95 0.54 25.10
CA ASP A 339 14.20 1.62 25.79
C ASP A 339 13.53 2.65 24.84
N ALA A 340 13.92 2.71 23.56
CA ALA A 340 13.44 3.72 22.61
C ALA A 340 12.11 3.31 21.95
N ASN A 341 11.04 3.30 22.74
CA ASN A 341 9.70 2.84 22.34
C ASN A 341 8.62 3.90 22.54
N LEU A 342 7.46 3.68 21.91
CA LEU A 342 6.26 4.45 22.19
C LEU A 342 5.93 4.34 23.69
N VAL A 343 5.72 5.50 24.31
CA VAL A 343 5.31 5.64 25.70
C VAL A 343 3.86 6.10 25.80
N GLU A 344 3.38 6.85 24.80
CA GLU A 344 2.03 7.40 24.80
C GLU A 344 1.45 7.51 23.38
N LEU A 345 0.18 7.14 23.26
CA LEU A 345 -0.66 7.41 22.10
C LEU A 345 -1.89 8.21 22.54
N PRO A 346 -2.34 9.22 21.75
CA PRO A 346 -3.56 9.96 22.04
C PRO A 346 -4.76 9.01 22.16
N SER A 347 -5.56 9.15 23.22
CA SER A 347 -6.72 8.28 23.45
C SER A 347 -7.77 8.34 22.33
N ASP A 348 -7.82 9.46 21.61
CA ASP A 348 -8.70 9.75 20.49
C ASP A 348 -8.02 9.59 19.12
N LEU A 349 -6.83 9.00 19.05
CA LEU A 349 -6.03 8.87 17.83
C LEU A 349 -6.83 8.34 16.64
N PHE A 350 -7.68 7.34 16.86
CA PHE A 350 -8.46 6.68 15.82
C PHE A 350 -9.83 7.32 15.55
N ALA A 351 -10.23 8.36 16.28
CA ALA A 351 -11.58 8.91 16.25
C ALA A 351 -12.00 9.44 14.87
N SER A 352 -11.07 9.96 14.06
CA SER A 352 -11.35 10.49 12.71
C SER A 352 -10.89 9.59 11.55
N MET A 353 -10.23 8.46 11.84
CA MET A 353 -9.59 7.60 10.83
C MET A 353 -10.57 6.60 10.21
N ALA A 354 -11.66 7.11 9.61
CA ALA A 354 -12.75 6.29 9.09
C ALA A 354 -12.38 5.42 7.87
N SER A 355 -11.19 5.61 7.29
CA SER A 355 -10.66 4.84 6.16
C SER A 355 -9.57 3.84 6.57
N LEU A 356 -9.33 3.64 7.88
CA LEU A 356 -8.27 2.76 8.36
C LEU A 356 -8.66 1.29 8.15
N HIS A 357 -7.82 0.53 7.44
CA HIS A 357 -8.04 -0.89 7.12
C HIS A 357 -7.13 -1.79 7.94
N THR A 358 -5.91 -1.36 8.25
CA THR A 358 -4.93 -2.17 8.98
C THR A 358 -4.23 -1.37 10.06
N ILE A 359 -4.18 -1.95 11.26
CA ILE A 359 -3.38 -1.47 12.39
C ILE A 359 -2.39 -2.56 12.77
N HIS A 360 -1.11 -2.20 12.77
CA HIS A 360 -0.04 -3.01 13.32
C HIS A 360 0.74 -2.19 14.34
N VAL A 361 0.71 -2.62 15.59
CA VAL A 361 1.47 -2.00 16.69
C VAL A 361 2.21 -3.12 17.41
N SER A 362 3.54 -3.06 17.39
CA SER A 362 4.34 -4.12 18.01
C SER A 362 5.64 -3.62 18.64
N PHE A 363 6.18 -4.41 19.57
CA PHE A 363 7.45 -4.16 20.26
C PHE A 363 7.48 -2.81 20.98
N HIS A 364 6.47 -2.55 21.81
CA HIS A 364 6.37 -1.32 22.60
C HIS A 364 6.10 -1.64 24.08
N ALA A 365 7.06 -2.27 24.74
CA ALA A 365 6.91 -2.80 26.11
C ALA A 365 6.38 -1.77 27.13
N ASN A 366 6.73 -0.49 26.97
CA ASN A 366 6.35 0.59 27.88
C ASN A 366 5.00 1.26 27.56
N LEU A 367 4.32 0.88 26.48
CA LEU A 367 3.05 1.48 26.09
C LEU A 367 1.94 1.00 27.04
N PRO A 368 1.28 1.89 27.82
CA PRO A 368 0.38 1.47 28.87
C PRO A 368 -1.01 1.08 28.35
N ASN A 369 -1.49 1.74 27.29
CA ASN A 369 -2.83 1.57 26.74
C ASN A 369 -2.84 1.81 25.23
N LEU A 370 -3.81 1.22 24.54
CA LEU A 370 -4.11 1.50 23.14
C LEU A 370 -5.36 2.41 23.01
N PRO A 371 -5.44 3.25 21.98
CA PRO A 371 -6.63 4.06 21.70
C PRO A 371 -7.83 3.18 21.33
N SER A 372 -9.05 3.68 21.58
CA SER A 372 -10.28 2.96 21.24
C SER A 372 -10.40 2.70 19.73
N LEU A 373 -10.84 1.49 19.37
CA LEU A 373 -11.11 1.12 17.96
C LEU A 373 -12.56 1.42 17.55
N THR A 374 -13.35 2.03 18.44
CA THR A 374 -14.77 2.30 18.19
C THR A 374 -14.94 3.23 16.99
N GLY A 375 -15.81 2.83 16.06
CA GLY A 375 -16.15 3.64 14.88
C GLY A 375 -15.28 3.39 13.65
N LEU A 376 -14.28 2.49 13.74
CA LEU A 376 -13.44 2.09 12.63
C LEU A 376 -14.16 1.06 11.73
N LYS A 377 -15.10 1.54 10.92
CA LYS A 377 -16.00 0.68 10.13
C LYS A 377 -15.30 -0.10 9.00
N THR A 378 -14.16 0.37 8.52
CA THR A 378 -13.40 -0.25 7.42
C THR A 378 -12.24 -1.11 7.92
N LEU A 379 -12.10 -1.30 9.23
CA LEU A 379 -10.96 -1.99 9.82
C LEU A 379 -11.04 -3.50 9.54
N GLU A 380 -10.11 -4.00 8.75
CA GLU A 380 -10.04 -5.40 8.33
C GLU A 380 -9.06 -6.21 9.17
N SER A 381 -7.96 -5.60 9.64
CA SER A 381 -6.87 -6.33 10.30
C SER A 381 -6.26 -5.58 11.48
N VAL A 382 -6.10 -6.28 12.60
CA VAL A 382 -5.43 -5.80 13.81
C VAL A 382 -4.34 -6.75 14.24
N TYR A 383 -3.13 -6.22 14.38
CA TYR A 383 -1.95 -6.94 14.86
C TYR A 383 -1.36 -6.20 16.07
N PHE A 384 -1.48 -6.79 17.26
CA PHE A 384 -0.83 -6.30 18.48
C PHE A 384 0.15 -7.35 18.99
N GLY A 385 1.41 -6.94 19.19
CA GLY A 385 2.49 -7.86 19.51
C GLY A 385 3.51 -7.27 20.48
N TYR A 386 3.96 -8.00 21.50
CA TYR A 386 5.08 -7.57 22.35
C TYR A 386 4.83 -6.18 23.00
N ILE A 387 3.69 -6.05 23.69
CA ILE A 387 3.28 -4.81 24.37
C ILE A 387 3.02 -5.10 25.85
N ASP A 388 4.10 -5.19 26.62
CA ASP A 388 4.11 -5.69 27.99
C ASP A 388 3.24 -4.88 28.97
N GLY A 389 3.09 -3.58 28.74
CA GLY A 389 2.32 -2.68 29.59
C GLY A 389 0.80 -2.81 29.48
N ILE A 390 0.27 -3.43 28.42
CA ILE A 390 -1.16 -3.47 28.14
C ILE A 390 -1.86 -4.57 28.95
N LYS A 391 -2.84 -4.16 29.74
CA LYS A 391 -3.67 -5.05 30.57
C LYS A 391 -4.94 -5.53 29.88
N GLU A 392 -5.46 -4.75 28.94
CA GLU A 392 -6.71 -5.03 28.25
C GLU A 392 -6.67 -4.58 26.79
N ILE A 393 -7.37 -5.32 25.93
CA ILE A 393 -7.59 -4.90 24.54
C ILE A 393 -8.54 -3.70 24.54
N PRO A 394 -8.26 -2.65 23.74
CA PRO A 394 -9.12 -1.46 23.70
C PRO A 394 -10.55 -1.80 23.28
N SER A 395 -11.49 -0.92 23.61
CA SER A 395 -12.88 -1.05 23.19
C SER A 395 -12.98 -1.16 21.67
N THR A 396 -13.54 -2.28 21.20
CA THR A 396 -13.66 -2.59 19.77
C THR A 396 -14.92 -2.01 19.14
N GLY A 397 -15.99 -1.84 19.91
CA GLY A 397 -17.29 -1.41 19.38
C GLY A 397 -17.78 -2.35 18.26
N ASP A 398 -18.50 -1.78 17.29
CA ASP A 398 -18.92 -2.49 16.07
C ASP A 398 -17.85 -2.33 14.97
N LEU A 399 -17.26 -3.45 14.55
CA LEU A 399 -16.24 -3.56 13.50
C LEU A 399 -16.74 -4.51 12.40
N PRO A 400 -17.57 -4.01 11.46
CA PRO A 400 -18.30 -4.87 10.53
C PRO A 400 -17.42 -5.56 9.48
N GLU A 401 -16.21 -5.05 9.21
CA GLU A 401 -15.32 -5.59 8.17
C GLU A 401 -14.11 -6.36 8.76
N ILE A 402 -14.06 -6.58 10.08
CA ILE A 402 -12.90 -7.22 10.72
C ILE A 402 -12.75 -8.68 10.26
N GLN A 403 -11.58 -8.99 9.73
CA GLN A 403 -11.19 -10.30 9.19
C GLN A 403 -10.08 -10.95 10.01
N VAL A 404 -9.11 -10.16 10.49
CA VAL A 404 -7.92 -10.67 11.19
C VAL A 404 -7.74 -9.99 12.55
N LEU A 405 -7.65 -10.81 13.60
CA LEU A 405 -7.25 -10.38 14.93
C LEU A 405 -6.03 -11.21 15.40
N ALA A 406 -4.87 -10.58 15.50
CA ALA A 406 -3.64 -11.24 15.91
C ALA A 406 -3.05 -10.58 17.16
N LEU A 407 -2.98 -11.35 18.25
CA LEU A 407 -2.45 -10.95 19.54
C LEU A 407 -1.28 -11.87 19.92
N GLU A 408 -0.10 -11.30 20.08
CA GLU A 408 1.14 -12.02 20.39
C GLU A 408 1.84 -11.38 21.59
N ALA A 409 2.35 -12.18 22.52
CA ALA A 409 3.22 -11.68 23.60
C ALA A 409 2.62 -10.45 24.32
N LEU A 410 1.39 -10.58 24.82
CA LEU A 410 0.71 -9.57 25.63
C LEU A 410 0.54 -10.11 27.05
N PRO A 411 1.59 -10.06 27.90
CA PRO A 411 1.71 -10.86 29.12
C PRO A 411 0.74 -10.47 30.24
N LEU A 412 0.02 -9.36 30.13
CA LEU A 412 -0.97 -8.91 31.12
C LEU A 412 -2.42 -9.01 30.64
N VAL A 413 -2.66 -9.40 29.38
CA VAL A 413 -4.01 -9.49 28.80
C VAL A 413 -4.65 -10.82 29.22
N ARG A 414 -5.54 -10.77 30.22
CA ARG A 414 -6.19 -11.95 30.80
C ARG A 414 -7.52 -12.35 30.15
N TRP A 415 -8.17 -11.47 29.40
CA TRP A 415 -9.45 -11.73 28.73
C TRP A 415 -9.53 -10.99 27.37
N LEU A 416 -10.53 -11.34 26.56
CA LEU A 416 -10.82 -10.70 25.28
C LEU A 416 -12.23 -10.06 25.29
N PRO A 417 -12.46 -9.02 24.46
CA PRO A 417 -13.81 -8.53 24.20
C PRO A 417 -14.68 -9.60 23.52
N ASP A 418 -16.00 -9.41 23.55
CA ASP A 418 -16.94 -10.34 22.91
C ASP A 418 -16.74 -10.34 21.38
N VAL A 419 -16.21 -11.44 20.86
CA VAL A 419 -15.92 -11.62 19.42
C VAL A 419 -17.08 -12.27 18.67
N ALA A 420 -18.14 -12.68 19.37
CA ALA A 420 -19.32 -13.30 18.77
C ALA A 420 -19.96 -12.43 17.67
N GLN A 421 -19.92 -11.10 17.83
CA GLN A 421 -20.41 -10.15 16.84
C GLN A 421 -19.68 -10.21 15.48
N TYR A 422 -18.45 -10.76 15.44
CA TYR A 422 -17.64 -10.86 14.23
C TYR A 422 -17.71 -12.26 13.57
N GLN A 423 -18.64 -13.12 14.01
CA GLN A 423 -18.72 -14.51 13.53
C GLN A 423 -18.84 -14.64 12.00
N SER A 424 -19.44 -13.67 11.31
CA SER A 424 -19.62 -13.70 9.85
C SER A 424 -18.45 -13.15 9.04
N THR A 425 -17.55 -12.37 9.66
CA THR A 425 -16.49 -11.63 8.96
C THR A 425 -15.10 -12.09 9.36
N LEU A 426 -14.92 -12.54 10.61
CA LEU A 426 -13.63 -12.96 11.13
C LEU A 426 -13.17 -14.24 10.42
N GLU A 427 -12.05 -14.15 9.72
CA GLU A 427 -11.42 -15.26 8.99
C GLU A 427 -10.23 -15.85 9.77
N MET A 428 -9.63 -15.04 10.64
CA MET A 428 -8.43 -15.41 11.38
C MET A 428 -8.39 -14.80 12.77
N ILE A 429 -8.07 -15.64 13.74
CA ILE A 429 -7.62 -15.22 15.05
C ILE A 429 -6.31 -15.92 15.42
N PHE A 430 -5.33 -15.15 15.88
CA PHE A 430 -4.05 -15.63 16.36
C PHE A 430 -3.89 -15.19 17.82
N LEU A 431 -3.68 -16.15 18.72
CA LEU A 431 -3.47 -15.91 20.14
C LEU A 431 -2.27 -16.75 20.57
N GLN A 432 -1.13 -16.10 20.81
CA GLN A 432 0.09 -16.76 21.25
C GLN A 432 0.76 -15.94 22.34
N ASP A 433 1.25 -16.60 23.38
CA ASP A 433 1.92 -15.94 24.51
C ASP A 433 1.06 -14.84 25.16
N VAL A 434 -0.24 -15.10 25.28
CA VAL A 434 -1.23 -14.26 25.97
C VAL A 434 -1.89 -15.01 27.14
N PRO A 435 -2.03 -14.42 28.34
CA PRO A 435 -2.67 -15.08 29.48
C PRO A 435 -4.11 -15.52 29.25
N VAL A 436 -4.83 -14.95 28.28
CA VAL A 436 -6.14 -15.44 27.80
C VAL A 436 -6.17 -16.98 27.65
N CYS A 437 -5.07 -17.59 27.23
CA CYS A 437 -4.93 -19.03 27.02
C CYS A 437 -4.95 -19.87 28.31
N CYS A 438 -4.73 -19.24 29.47
CA CYS A 438 -4.53 -19.94 30.73
C CYS A 438 -5.16 -19.25 31.95
N SER A 439 -5.65 -18.02 31.83
CA SER A 439 -6.20 -17.20 32.92
C SER A 439 -7.49 -17.74 33.54
N GLY A 440 -8.15 -18.70 32.90
CA GLY A 440 -9.52 -19.10 33.22
C GLY A 440 -10.55 -18.57 32.23
N PHE A 441 -10.19 -17.63 31.34
CA PHE A 441 -11.11 -17.05 30.35
C PHE A 441 -11.74 -18.11 29.45
N LEU A 442 -10.93 -19.02 28.89
CA LEU A 442 -11.41 -20.10 28.01
C LEU A 442 -11.96 -21.33 28.76
N SER A 443 -11.86 -21.35 30.08
CA SER A 443 -12.08 -22.54 30.91
C SER A 443 -13.03 -22.28 32.08
N GLU A 444 -14.01 -21.39 31.88
CA GLU A 444 -15.08 -21.07 32.86
C GLU A 444 -14.52 -20.64 34.24
N GLY A 445 -13.40 -19.91 34.24
CA GLY A 445 -12.72 -19.45 35.44
C GLY A 445 -11.64 -20.40 35.98
N ASN A 446 -11.46 -21.59 35.39
CA ASN A 446 -10.44 -22.54 35.82
C ASN A 446 -9.07 -22.17 35.24
N CYS A 447 -8.27 -21.42 35.99
CA CYS A 447 -6.92 -21.03 35.57
C CYS A 447 -5.98 -22.24 35.46
N ASN A 448 -5.21 -22.32 34.37
CA ASN A 448 -4.21 -23.35 34.14
C ASN A 448 -2.80 -22.80 34.40
N THR A 449 -2.31 -22.95 35.62
CA THR A 449 -0.98 -22.49 36.05
C THR A 449 0.18 -23.29 35.45
N THR A 450 -0.09 -24.44 34.82
CA THR A 450 0.93 -25.26 34.14
C THR A 450 1.19 -24.83 32.70
N PHE A 451 0.35 -23.96 32.13
CA PHE A 451 0.53 -23.46 30.78
C PHE A 451 1.72 -22.50 30.69
N PRO A 452 2.64 -22.63 29.73
CA PRO A 452 3.91 -21.87 29.71
C PRO A 452 3.78 -20.35 29.81
N THR A 453 2.72 -19.77 29.25
CA THR A 453 2.46 -18.32 29.31
C THR A 453 2.01 -17.82 30.70
N CYS A 454 1.37 -18.66 31.50
CA CYS A 454 0.98 -18.36 32.89
C CYS A 454 2.00 -18.89 33.90
N CYS A 455 3.27 -19.01 33.49
CA CYS A 455 4.36 -19.38 34.38
C CYS A 455 4.50 -18.39 35.56
N GLU A 456 4.61 -18.91 36.78
CA GLU A 456 5.05 -18.13 37.93
C GLU A 456 6.59 -18.14 37.98
N ASN A 457 7.20 -16.97 37.85
CA ASN A 457 8.56 -16.75 38.34
C ASN A 457 8.44 -15.77 39.49
N ASP A 458 8.23 -16.26 40.71
CA ASP A 458 8.43 -15.43 41.89
C ASP A 458 9.92 -15.50 42.25
N PRO A 459 10.71 -14.42 42.08
CA PRO A 459 12.12 -14.42 42.44
C PRO A 459 12.32 -14.61 43.96
N SER A 460 11.27 -14.47 44.78
CA SER A 460 11.30 -14.70 46.23
C SER A 460 11.31 -16.18 46.67
N THR A 461 11.03 -17.15 45.79
CA THR A 461 10.96 -18.57 46.19
C THR A 461 12.09 -19.43 45.63
N SER A 462 13.03 -18.85 44.87
CA SER A 462 14.22 -19.57 44.37
C SER A 462 15.37 -19.69 45.39
N SER A 463 15.10 -19.42 46.66
CA SER A 463 15.96 -19.87 47.75
C SER A 463 15.13 -20.60 48.80
N SER A 464 14.99 -21.91 48.66
CA SER A 464 15.34 -22.91 49.70
C SER A 464 14.53 -24.20 49.51
N GLY A 465 15.24 -25.28 49.17
CA GLY A 465 15.18 -26.53 49.91
C GLY A 465 13.90 -27.35 49.89
N SER A 466 14.04 -28.57 49.38
CA SER A 466 13.32 -29.76 49.82
C SER A 466 12.94 -29.69 51.31
N GLY A 467 11.65 -29.62 51.61
CA GLY A 467 11.12 -29.59 52.96
C GLY A 467 9.75 -30.26 53.03
N SER A 468 9.75 -31.56 53.33
CA SER A 468 8.56 -32.28 53.79
C SER A 468 8.07 -31.62 55.09
N GLY A 469 6.89 -31.01 55.06
CA GLY A 469 6.27 -30.38 56.23
C GLY A 469 4.75 -30.49 56.15
N SER A 470 4.19 -31.33 57.01
CA SER A 470 2.77 -31.45 57.30
C SER A 470 2.31 -30.25 58.14
N GLY A 471 1.16 -29.67 57.78
CA GLY A 471 0.54 -28.58 58.55
C GLY A 471 -0.68 -28.03 57.83
N SER A 472 -1.85 -28.52 58.24
CA SER A 472 -3.15 -27.91 57.97
C SER A 472 -3.25 -26.54 58.65
N ASP A 473 -3.55 -25.48 57.90
CA ASP A 473 -4.63 -24.51 58.17
C ASP A 473 -4.54 -23.27 57.27
N SER A 474 -5.71 -22.80 56.80
CA SER A 474 -6.00 -21.58 56.01
C SER A 474 -5.55 -21.56 54.53
N SER A 475 -6.36 -22.20 53.69
CA SER A 475 -6.31 -22.18 52.23
C SER A 475 -6.73 -20.84 51.62
N HIS A 476 -5.76 -20.01 51.27
CA HIS A 476 -5.83 -19.11 50.12
C HIS A 476 -4.39 -18.87 49.65
N ASP A 477 -3.84 -19.84 48.91
CA ASP A 477 -2.71 -19.51 48.04
C ASP A 477 -3.22 -18.44 47.06
N PRO A 478 -2.58 -17.26 46.98
CA PRO A 478 -3.01 -16.22 46.06
C PRO A 478 -2.86 -16.77 44.63
N LEU A 479 -3.97 -16.75 43.87
CA LEU A 479 -3.95 -17.10 42.45
C LEU A 479 -2.86 -16.27 41.74
N PRO A 480 -2.13 -16.85 40.77
CA PRO A 480 -1.17 -16.09 39.98
C PRO A 480 -1.83 -14.83 39.41
N ARG A 481 -1.09 -13.72 39.32
CA ARG A 481 -1.60 -12.41 38.83
C ARG A 481 -2.28 -12.48 37.45
N ASN A 482 -1.97 -13.52 36.68
CA ASN A 482 -2.48 -13.76 35.34
C ASN A 482 -3.81 -14.55 35.31
N CYS A 483 -4.27 -15.08 36.44
CA CYS A 483 -5.56 -15.75 36.58
C CYS A 483 -6.69 -14.76 36.85
N LEU A 484 -7.92 -15.12 36.44
CA LEU A 484 -9.14 -14.42 36.82
C LEU A 484 -9.59 -14.80 38.24
N GLU A 485 -9.98 -13.82 39.04
CA GLU A 485 -10.46 -14.00 40.42
C GLU A 485 -11.98 -14.20 40.46
N ILE A 486 -12.44 -15.45 40.46
CA ILE A 486 -13.86 -15.79 40.55
C ILE A 486 -14.29 -15.89 42.03
N PRO A 487 -15.45 -15.31 42.43
CA PRO A 487 -16.53 -14.76 41.61
C PRO A 487 -16.44 -13.27 41.25
N GLY A 488 -15.44 -12.54 41.78
CA GLY A 488 -15.34 -11.07 41.63
C GLY A 488 -15.18 -10.60 40.18
N GLU A 489 -14.58 -11.43 39.32
CA GLU A 489 -14.26 -11.15 37.92
C GLU A 489 -15.13 -11.93 36.93
N SER A 490 -16.31 -12.40 37.35
CA SER A 490 -17.24 -13.18 36.51
C SER A 490 -17.71 -12.44 35.24
N ASN A 491 -17.70 -11.09 35.23
CA ASN A 491 -18.04 -10.29 34.06
C ASN A 491 -17.01 -10.41 32.91
N PHE A 492 -15.79 -10.88 33.17
CA PHE A 492 -14.78 -11.11 32.14
C PHE A 492 -14.90 -12.48 31.47
N LEU A 493 -15.79 -13.35 31.96
CA LEU A 493 -16.03 -14.63 31.31
C LEU A 493 -16.73 -14.42 29.95
N PRO A 494 -16.28 -15.14 28.90
CA PRO A 494 -16.84 -14.97 27.57
C PRO A 494 -18.27 -15.52 27.46
N SER A 495 -19.01 -14.99 26.50
CA SER A 495 -20.30 -15.56 26.10
C SER A 495 -20.12 -16.96 25.49
N ASN A 496 -21.15 -17.82 25.60
CA ASN A 496 -21.13 -19.15 24.96
C ASN A 496 -20.91 -19.07 23.44
N ALA A 497 -21.37 -17.97 22.81
CA ALA A 497 -21.17 -17.72 21.40
C ALA A 497 -19.69 -17.42 21.08
N THR A 498 -19.03 -16.59 21.90
CA THR A 498 -17.59 -16.33 21.79
C THR A 498 -16.76 -17.58 21.99
N ILE A 499 -17.04 -18.38 23.03
CA ILE A 499 -16.34 -19.67 23.27
C ILE A 499 -16.47 -20.58 22.03
N SER A 500 -17.70 -20.72 21.52
CA SER A 500 -17.97 -21.56 20.34
C SER A 500 -17.24 -21.08 19.09
N LEU A 501 -17.08 -19.77 18.91
CA LEU A 501 -16.33 -19.19 17.80
C LEU A 501 -14.83 -19.44 17.95
N LEU A 502 -14.27 -19.18 19.13
CA LEU A 502 -12.84 -19.37 19.41
C LEU A 502 -12.40 -20.83 19.27
N HIS A 503 -13.21 -21.80 19.71
CA HIS A 503 -12.90 -23.22 19.53
C HIS A 503 -12.84 -23.66 18.05
N LYS A 504 -13.63 -23.06 17.16
CA LYS A 504 -13.54 -23.35 15.71
C LYS A 504 -12.17 -22.96 15.16
N PHE A 505 -11.63 -21.84 15.63
CA PHE A 505 -10.29 -21.39 15.24
C PHE A 505 -9.20 -22.23 15.88
N ALA A 506 -9.32 -22.56 17.17
CA ALA A 506 -8.39 -23.43 17.87
C ALA A 506 -8.20 -24.78 17.15
N ALA A 507 -9.26 -25.35 16.59
CA ALA A 507 -9.20 -26.61 15.86
C ALA A 507 -8.48 -26.53 14.50
N ASN A 508 -8.36 -25.32 13.93
CA ASN A 508 -7.88 -25.10 12.56
C ASN A 508 -6.55 -24.32 12.49
N ILE A 509 -6.05 -23.81 13.63
CA ILE A 509 -4.90 -22.91 13.70
C ILE A 509 -3.88 -23.48 14.70
N SER A 510 -2.68 -23.80 14.21
CA SER A 510 -1.60 -24.36 15.03
C SER A 510 -1.03 -23.39 16.06
N ASN A 511 -1.35 -22.09 15.98
CA ASN A 511 -0.81 -21.05 16.84
C ASN A 511 -1.92 -20.32 17.61
N PHE A 512 -2.95 -21.08 17.98
CA PHE A 512 -3.99 -20.64 18.91
C PHE A 512 -3.73 -21.35 20.24
N CYS A 513 -3.21 -20.63 21.23
CA CYS A 513 -2.88 -21.16 22.55
C CYS A 513 -2.09 -22.48 22.49
N ASP A 514 -1.15 -22.61 21.56
CA ASP A 514 -0.36 -23.82 21.40
C ASP A 514 0.74 -23.87 22.46
N ALA A 515 0.59 -24.79 23.42
CA ALA A 515 1.55 -24.99 24.50
C ALA A 515 2.95 -25.41 24.01
N ALA A 516 3.06 -26.03 22.82
CA ALA A 516 4.36 -26.43 22.26
C ALA A 516 5.16 -25.23 21.73
N GLN A 517 4.47 -24.15 21.38
CA GLN A 517 5.06 -22.90 20.89
C GLN A 517 5.07 -21.81 21.96
N ALA A 518 4.37 -22.03 23.07
CA ALA A 518 4.23 -21.04 24.12
C ALA A 518 5.53 -20.80 24.89
N THR A 519 5.85 -19.53 25.08
CA THR A 519 6.99 -19.08 25.86
C THR A 519 6.54 -18.43 27.15
N CYS A 520 7.39 -18.53 28.17
CA CYS A 520 7.19 -17.87 29.44
C CYS A 520 7.69 -16.43 29.34
N PRO A 521 6.86 -15.39 29.58
CA PRO A 521 7.25 -13.99 29.39
C PRO A 521 8.54 -13.58 30.12
N SER A 522 8.80 -14.18 31.28
CA SER A 522 10.00 -13.90 32.08
C SER A 522 11.29 -14.56 31.56
N THR A 523 11.21 -15.44 30.56
CA THR A 523 12.39 -15.99 29.84
C THR A 523 12.87 -15.11 28.68
N LEU A 524 12.12 -14.05 28.33
CA LEU A 524 12.57 -13.08 27.31
C LEU A 524 13.65 -12.11 27.82
N MET A 525 13.92 -12.10 29.13
CA MET A 525 15.11 -11.44 29.64
C MET A 525 16.31 -12.39 29.57
N SER A 526 17.34 -11.94 28.85
CA SER A 526 18.67 -12.52 28.80
C SER A 526 18.84 -13.71 27.86
N THR A 527 19.17 -13.40 26.59
CA THR A 527 20.44 -13.87 26.00
C THR A 527 20.77 -13.07 24.73
N LYS A 528 21.13 -11.79 24.88
CA LYS A 528 22.06 -11.17 23.92
C LYS A 528 23.44 -11.78 24.19
N MET A 529 23.67 -12.98 23.67
CA MET A 529 25.03 -13.51 23.57
C MET A 529 25.78 -12.55 22.66
N LEU A 530 26.78 -11.88 23.21
CA LEU A 530 27.67 -10.96 22.51
C LEU A 530 28.55 -11.78 21.55
N GLN A 531 27.94 -12.33 20.51
CA GLN A 531 28.64 -13.00 19.43
C GLN A 531 29.16 -11.89 18.53
N GLU A 532 30.47 -11.92 18.23
CA GLU A 532 31.09 -11.02 17.28
C GLU A 532 30.25 -11.03 15.99
N ASN A 533 29.74 -9.87 15.58
CA ASN A 533 28.77 -9.80 14.49
C ASN A 533 29.47 -10.09 13.15
N VAL A 534 29.59 -11.38 12.81
CA VAL A 534 30.16 -11.88 11.54
C VAL A 534 29.40 -11.31 10.33
N CYS A 535 28.12 -10.99 10.50
CA CYS A 535 27.27 -10.52 9.43
C CYS A 535 27.54 -9.06 9.07
N GLN A 536 27.87 -8.19 10.02
CA GLN A 536 28.22 -6.78 9.79
C GLN A 536 27.23 -6.04 8.86
N GLY A 537 25.93 -6.34 8.94
CA GLY A 537 24.91 -5.73 8.05
C GLY A 537 24.82 -6.33 6.65
N VAL A 538 25.55 -7.42 6.37
CA VAL A 538 25.53 -8.09 5.06
C VAL A 538 24.59 -9.30 5.09
N LEU A 539 23.50 -9.21 4.32
CA LEU A 539 22.53 -10.30 4.18
C LEU A 539 23.13 -11.48 3.41
N TYR A 540 22.65 -12.68 3.74
CA TYR A 540 22.92 -13.95 3.09
C TYR A 540 24.37 -14.46 3.13
N ARG A 541 25.28 -13.72 3.76
CA ARG A 541 26.63 -14.18 4.09
C ARG A 541 26.58 -15.48 4.90
N ALA A 542 27.49 -16.40 4.61
CA ALA A 542 27.69 -17.61 5.40
C ALA A 542 28.27 -17.25 6.78
N CYS A 543 27.70 -17.82 7.84
CA CYS A 543 28.25 -17.75 9.18
C CYS A 543 28.32 -19.16 9.78
N SER A 544 29.23 -19.40 10.73
CA SER A 544 29.42 -20.72 11.31
C SER A 544 29.48 -20.65 12.84
N SER A 545 29.04 -21.73 13.49
CA SER A 545 29.23 -21.96 14.91
C SER A 545 29.59 -23.43 15.13
N GLU A 546 30.52 -23.67 16.05
CA GLU A 546 30.96 -25.01 16.43
C GLU A 546 29.81 -25.89 16.91
N SER A 547 28.79 -25.30 17.55
CA SER A 547 27.65 -26.03 18.13
C SER A 547 26.44 -26.14 17.20
N LYS A 548 26.20 -25.12 16.36
CA LYS A 548 24.99 -25.04 15.52
C LYS A 548 25.25 -25.29 14.02
N GLY A 549 26.51 -25.45 13.62
CA GLY A 549 26.91 -25.69 12.24
C GLY A 549 26.88 -24.42 11.38
N VAL A 550 26.55 -24.57 10.10
CA VAL A 550 26.48 -23.47 9.13
C VAL A 550 25.14 -22.75 9.27
N GLY A 551 25.20 -21.43 9.45
CA GLY A 551 24.08 -20.50 9.44
C GLY A 551 24.15 -19.52 8.26
N ILE A 552 23.16 -18.66 8.20
CA ILE A 552 23.01 -17.60 7.20
C ILE A 552 22.76 -16.27 7.89
N CYS A 553 23.43 -15.22 7.44
CA CYS A 553 23.17 -13.86 7.89
C CYS A 553 21.80 -13.39 7.38
N PHE A 554 20.87 -13.12 8.28
CA PHE A 554 19.49 -12.76 7.92
C PHE A 554 18.84 -11.91 9.02
N ASN A 555 17.82 -11.14 8.66
CA ASN A 555 17.02 -10.37 9.60
C ASN A 555 15.52 -10.64 9.43
N GLU A 556 14.89 -11.19 10.46
CA GLU A 556 13.49 -11.60 10.42
C GLU A 556 12.52 -10.45 10.70
N ASP A 557 12.98 -9.43 11.44
CA ASP A 557 12.17 -8.29 11.93
C ASP A 557 12.70 -6.94 11.40
N MET A 558 13.45 -6.94 10.30
CA MET A 558 14.17 -5.74 9.82
C MET A 558 15.15 -5.14 10.85
N GLY A 559 15.50 -5.87 11.90
CA GLY A 559 16.53 -5.48 12.86
C GLY A 559 17.95 -5.65 12.29
N PRO A 560 18.97 -5.53 13.16
CA PRO A 560 20.35 -5.85 12.84
C PRO A 560 20.48 -7.23 12.19
N VAL A 561 21.37 -7.34 11.20
CA VAL A 561 21.61 -8.63 10.55
C VAL A 561 22.35 -9.55 11.51
N GLU A 562 21.78 -10.72 11.76
CA GLU A 562 22.31 -11.71 12.69
C GLU A 562 22.53 -13.06 12.00
N CYS A 563 23.41 -13.88 12.57
CA CYS A 563 23.61 -15.24 12.11
C CYS A 563 22.43 -16.14 12.53
N LYS A 564 21.59 -16.53 11.58
CA LYS A 564 20.47 -17.45 11.79
C LYS A 564 20.83 -18.87 11.35
N TYR A 565 20.76 -19.82 12.28
CA TYR A 565 21.01 -21.24 12.03
C TYR A 565 19.74 -21.98 11.60
N SER A 566 19.07 -21.48 10.55
CA SER A 566 17.81 -22.06 10.05
C SER A 566 17.99 -22.63 8.66
N ARG A 567 17.83 -23.96 8.56
CA ARG A 567 17.88 -24.66 7.27
C ARG A 567 16.80 -24.16 6.31
N LYS A 568 15.61 -23.80 6.82
CA LYS A 568 14.51 -23.26 6.01
C LYS A 568 14.90 -21.94 5.35
N ILE A 569 15.59 -21.04 6.04
CA ILE A 569 16.04 -19.75 5.49
C ILE A 569 17.10 -19.97 4.40
N ILE A 570 18.03 -20.91 4.62
CA ILE A 570 19.03 -21.28 3.61
C ILE A 570 18.37 -21.85 2.36
N GLU A 571 17.44 -22.80 2.52
CA GLU A 571 16.72 -23.42 1.40
C GLU A 571 15.83 -22.40 0.66
N MET A 572 15.19 -21.49 1.39
CA MET A 572 14.43 -20.37 0.82
C MET A 572 15.31 -19.52 -0.08
N ARG A 573 16.47 -19.07 0.39
CA ARG A 573 17.36 -18.22 -0.43
C ARG A 573 17.93 -18.96 -1.63
N LYS A 574 18.25 -20.25 -1.50
CA LYS A 574 18.63 -21.09 -2.66
C LYS A 574 17.52 -21.19 -3.70
N ALA A 575 16.27 -21.30 -3.27
CA ALA A 575 15.11 -21.32 -4.17
C ALA A 575 14.93 -19.97 -4.89
N GLU A 576 15.15 -18.84 -4.19
CA GLU A 576 15.15 -17.51 -4.79
C GLU A 576 16.22 -17.37 -5.88
N ILE A 577 17.47 -17.79 -5.60
CA ILE A 577 18.58 -17.76 -6.57
C ILE A 577 18.26 -18.66 -7.78
N ALA A 578 17.76 -19.87 -7.55
CA ALA A 578 17.39 -20.80 -8.63
C ALA A 578 16.24 -20.26 -9.51
N ALA A 579 15.37 -19.41 -8.95
CA ALA A 579 14.31 -18.72 -9.69
C ALA A 579 14.79 -17.47 -10.45
N GLY A 580 16.07 -17.13 -10.37
CA GLY A 580 16.67 -15.98 -11.06
C GLY A 580 16.56 -14.66 -10.29
N CYS A 581 16.31 -14.68 -8.98
CA CYS A 581 16.38 -13.47 -8.17
C CYS A 581 17.82 -12.95 -8.12
N HIS A 582 17.98 -11.62 -8.03
CA HIS A 582 19.29 -11.00 -7.89
C HIS A 582 20.03 -11.52 -6.65
N CYS A 583 21.34 -11.82 -6.80
CA CYS A 583 22.19 -12.33 -5.73
C CYS A 583 23.60 -11.73 -5.80
N ASP A 584 24.23 -11.59 -4.63
CA ASP A 584 25.61 -11.17 -4.49
C ASP A 584 26.57 -12.32 -4.84
N LYS A 585 27.47 -12.07 -5.80
CA LYS A 585 28.37 -13.10 -6.35
C LYS A 585 29.42 -13.59 -5.36
N VAL A 586 29.75 -12.79 -4.35
CA VAL A 586 30.77 -13.10 -3.35
C VAL A 586 30.11 -13.70 -2.13
N GLU A 587 29.15 -13.00 -1.55
CA GLU A 587 28.53 -13.37 -0.28
C GLU A 587 27.57 -14.57 -0.41
N GLU A 588 27.01 -14.78 -1.60
CA GLU A 588 26.02 -15.85 -1.87
C GLU A 588 26.56 -16.95 -2.78
N GLN A 589 27.88 -16.97 -3.05
CA GLN A 589 28.51 -18.03 -3.85
C GLN A 589 28.25 -19.42 -3.24
N TRP A 590 28.27 -19.52 -1.91
CA TRP A 590 28.01 -20.75 -1.17
C TRP A 590 26.55 -21.24 -1.29
N LEU A 591 25.64 -20.39 -1.75
CA LEU A 591 24.24 -20.72 -2.04
C LEU A 591 24.01 -21.11 -3.51
N GLY A 592 25.03 -20.98 -4.36
CA GLY A 592 24.95 -21.33 -5.79
C GLY A 592 24.70 -20.13 -6.72
N CYS A 593 24.95 -18.89 -6.28
CA CYS A 593 24.91 -17.72 -7.15
C CYS A 593 26.03 -17.80 -8.21
N THR A 594 25.68 -17.98 -9.49
CA THR A 594 26.67 -18.15 -10.59
C THR A 594 26.87 -16.93 -11.49
N GLY A 595 26.17 -15.83 -11.20
CA GLY A 595 26.44 -14.50 -11.76
C GLY A 595 25.79 -14.14 -13.08
#